data_AF-A0A0H5Q1D4-F1
#
_entry.id   AF-A0A0H5Q1D4-F1
#
_cell.length_a   1.000
_cell.length_b   1.000
_cell.length_c   1.000
_cell.angle_alpha   90.00
_cell.angle_beta   90.00
_cell.angle_gamma   90.00
#
_symmetry.space_group_name_H-M   'P 1'
#
loop_
_entity.id
_entity.type
_entity.pdbx_description
1 polymer ?
#
loop_
_entity_poly.entity_id
_entity_poly.type
_entity_poly.pdbx_seq_one_letter_code
_entity_poly.pdbx_strand_id
1 'polypeptide(L)'
;MSIETIDQQIAKQQERLKQLKAQKQAVIARQKAKVTKQQRTDDTRRKILIGAYMQDMVKTNEQAKILMNGLPQWLKEDRDRKLFEV
;
A
#
# COMPACT_ATOMS: atom_id res chain seq x y z
N MET A 1 20.19 51.98 -4.40
CA MET A 1 20.51 50.54 -4.29
C MET A 1 21.33 50.16 -5.51
N SER A 2 22.50 49.52 -5.35
CA SER A 2 23.30 49.09 -6.50
C SER A 2 22.68 47.84 -7.12
N ILE A 3 22.85 47.65 -8.43
CA ILE A 3 22.34 46.48 -9.17
C ILE A 3 22.82 45.17 -8.51
N GLU A 4 24.08 45.13 -8.04
CA GLU A 4 24.65 44.00 -7.30
C GLU A 4 23.88 43.62 -6.03
N THR A 5 23.35 44.60 -5.28
CA THR A 5 22.54 44.30 -4.09
C THR A 5 21.19 43.66 -4.43
N ILE A 6 20.64 43.96 -5.61
CA ILE A 6 19.40 43.35 -6.10
C ILE A 6 19.68 41.92 -6.56
N ASP A 7 20.78 41.68 -7.28
CA ASP A 7 21.16 40.34 -7.75
C ASP A 7 21.44 39.37 -6.59
N GLN A 8 22.10 39.83 -5.52
CA GLN A 8 22.30 39.04 -4.31
C GLN A 8 20.97 38.67 -3.62
N GLN A 9 20.01 39.60 -3.59
CA GLN A 9 18.67 39.32 -3.05
C GLN A 9 17.92 38.30 -3.93
N ILE A 10 18.01 38.42 -5.25
CA ILE A 10 17.42 37.47 -6.19
C ILE A 10 18.00 36.07 -5.98
N ALA A 11 19.33 35.95 -5.91
CA ALA A 11 20.01 34.67 -5.69
C ALA A 11 19.57 34.01 -4.37
N LYS A 12 19.52 34.79 -3.28
CA LYS A 12 19.06 34.31 -1.97
C LYS A 12 17.60 33.85 -2.00
N GLN A 13 16.73 34.56 -2.72
CA GLN A 13 15.33 34.17 -2.87
C GLN A 13 15.18 32.91 -3.72
N GLN A 14 15.97 32.76 -4.79
CA GLN A 14 15.99 31.55 -5.62
C GLN A 14 16.44 30.31 -4.83
N GLU A 15 17.49 30.45 -4.02
CA GLU A 15 17.97 29.36 -3.17
C GLU A 15 16.91 28.95 -2.13
N ARG A 16 16.28 29.93 -1.48
CA ARG A 16 15.18 29.70 -0.54
C ARG A 16 14.00 29.01 -1.22
N LEU A 17 13.67 29.40 -2.45
CA LEU A 17 12.61 28.77 -3.24
C LEU A 17 12.95 27.31 -3.60
N LYS A 18 14.21 27.02 -3.93
CA LYS A 18 14.69 25.65 -4.18
C LYS A 18 14.56 24.78 -2.92
N GLN A 19 14.97 25.29 -1.75
CA GLN A 19 14.85 24.59 -0.47
C GLN A 19 13.38 24.30 -0.12
N LEU A 20 12.49 25.29 -0.27
CA LEU A 20 11.06 25.12 -0.01
C LEU A 20 10.40 24.11 -0.95
N LYS A 21 10.78 24.09 -2.24
CA LYS A 21 10.31 23.07 -3.19
C LYS A 21 10.73 21.66 -2.78
N ALA A 22 11.98 21.48 -2.37
CA ALA A 22 12.49 20.20 -1.88
C ALA A 22 11.75 19.74 -0.61
N GLN A 23 11.51 20.65 0.35
CA GLN A 23 10.72 20.35 1.54
C GLN A 23 9.28 19.93 1.19
N LYS A 24 8.61 20.66 0.29
CA LYS A 24 7.26 20.31 -0.17
C LYS A 24 7.22 18.92 -0.80
N GLN A 25 8.19 18.59 -1.65
CA GLN A 25 8.26 17.28 -2.29
C GLN A 25 8.50 16.15 -1.27
N ALA A 26 9.36 16.38 -0.28
CA ALA A 26 9.60 15.42 0.80
C ALA A 26 8.34 15.15 1.64
N VAL A 27 7.56 16.19 1.96
CA VAL A 27 6.29 16.05 2.70
C VAL A 27 5.27 15.25 1.89
N ILE A 28 5.12 15.55 0.60
CA ILE A 28 4.22 14.82 -0.30
C ILE A 28 4.62 13.35 -0.39
N ALA A 29 5.92 13.06 -0.57
CA ALA A 29 6.42 11.69 -0.63
C ALA A 29 6.14 10.91 0.66
N ARG A 30 6.37 11.54 1.83
CA ARG A 30 6.05 10.95 3.13
C ARG A 30 4.55 10.65 3.28
N GLN A 31 3.70 11.59 2.89
CA GLN A 31 2.25 11.40 2.97
C GLN A 31 1.78 10.26 2.06
N LYS A 32 2.27 10.21 0.82
CA LYS A 32 1.97 9.11 -0.11
C LYS A 32 2.42 7.77 0.45
N ALA A 33 3.65 7.69 0.98
CA ALA A 33 4.17 6.47 1.59
C ALA A 33 3.32 6.00 2.77
N LYS A 34 2.84 6.92 3.62
CA LYS A 34 1.94 6.60 4.73
C LYS A 34 0.61 6.03 4.24
N VAL A 35 -0.01 6.66 3.23
CA VAL A 35 -1.27 6.19 2.65
C VAL A 35 -1.11 4.81 2.03
N THR A 36 -0.06 4.58 1.22
CA THR A 36 0.19 3.27 0.61
C THR A 36 0.46 2.20 1.67
N LYS A 37 1.18 2.51 2.75
CA LYS A 37 1.40 1.58 3.86
C LYS A 37 0.09 1.22 4.55
N GLN A 38 -0.77 2.21 4.81
CA GLN A 38 -2.08 1.98 5.41
C GLN A 38 -2.95 1.11 4.50
N GLN A 39 -3.02 1.44 3.20
CA GLN A 39 -3.78 0.65 2.22
C GLN A 39 -3.35 -0.82 2.17
N ARG A 40 -2.03 -1.09 2.20
CA ARG A 40 -1.51 -2.47 2.26
C ARG A 40 -1.91 -3.17 3.56
N THR A 41 -1.83 -2.47 4.68
CA THR A 41 -2.20 -3.00 6.00
C THR A 41 -3.69 -3.35 6.04
N ASP A 42 -4.54 -2.45 5.54
CA ASP A 42 -5.99 -2.65 5.47
C ASP A 42 -6.37 -3.77 4.51
N ASP A 43 -5.70 -3.86 3.36
CA ASP A 43 -5.90 -4.94 2.38
C ASP A 43 -5.48 -6.31 2.96
N THR A 44 -4.32 -6.40 3.62
CA THR A 44 -3.92 -7.61 4.35
C THR A 44 -4.95 -7.97 5.43
N ARG A 45 -5.41 -7.00 6.22
CA ARG A 45 -6.42 -7.24 7.25
C ARG A 45 -7.74 -7.74 6.66
N ARG A 46 -8.19 -7.14 5.55
CA ARG A 46 -9.40 -7.55 4.83
C ARG A 46 -9.28 -9.00 4.35
N LYS A 47 -8.16 -9.37 3.73
CA LYS A 47 -7.91 -10.74 3.25
C LYS A 47 -7.95 -11.77 4.39
N ILE A 48 -7.32 -11.45 5.52
CA ILE A 48 -7.36 -12.30 6.72
C ILE A 48 -8.78 -12.48 7.24
N LEU A 49 -9.56 -11.39 7.36
CA LEU A 49 -10.93 -11.45 7.87
C LEU A 49 -11.85 -12.25 6.95
N ILE A 50 -11.73 -12.08 5.64
CA ILE A 50 -12.48 -12.88 4.66
C ILE A 50 -12.12 -14.36 4.81
N GLY A 51 -10.83 -14.69 4.92
CA GLY A 51 -10.38 -16.07 5.11
C GLY A 51 -10.90 -16.69 6.41
N ALA A 52 -10.87 -15.95 7.52
CA ALA A 52 -11.39 -16.41 8.81
C ALA A 52 -12.91 -16.66 8.77
N TYR A 53 -13.66 -15.75 8.15
CA TYR A 53 -15.10 -15.90 7.97
C TYR A 53 -15.44 -17.10 7.08
N MET A 54 -14.69 -17.31 5.99
CA MET A 54 -14.89 -18.46 5.11
C MET A 54 -14.63 -19.79 5.83
N GLN A 55 -13.56 -19.87 6.63
CA GLN A 55 -13.26 -21.06 7.44
C GLN A 55 -14.38 -21.38 8.43
N ASP A 56 -15.01 -20.37 9.02
CA ASP A 56 -16.15 -20.57 9.91
C ASP A 56 -17.39 -21.04 9.15
N MET A 57 -17.67 -20.43 7.99
CA MET A 57 -18.83 -20.75 7.16
C MET A 57 -18.80 -22.19 6.64
N VAL A 58 -17.62 -22.71 6.28
CA VAL A 58 -17.43 -24.08 5.81
C VAL A 58 -17.88 -25.13 6.85
N LYS A 59 -17.93 -24.79 8.14
CA LYS A 59 -18.38 -25.74 9.18
C LYS A 59 -19.85 -26.12 9.06
N THR A 60 -20.69 -25.19 8.61
CA THR A 60 -22.16 -25.34 8.64
C THR A 60 -22.80 -25.25 7.26
N ASN A 61 -22.11 -24.72 6.26
CA ASN A 61 -22.66 -24.49 4.92
C ASN A 61 -21.98 -25.38 3.87
N GLU A 62 -22.76 -26.28 3.27
CA GLU A 62 -22.32 -27.20 2.21
C GLU A 62 -21.83 -26.49 0.93
N GLN A 63 -22.46 -25.37 0.55
CA GLN A 63 -22.00 -24.58 -0.60
C GLN A 63 -20.61 -23.97 -0.34
N ALA A 64 -20.35 -23.54 0.89
CA ALA A 64 -19.04 -23.03 1.29
C ALA A 64 -17.98 -24.14 1.27
N LYS A 65 -18.32 -25.37 1.68
CA LYS A 65 -17.43 -26.55 1.57
C LYS A 65 -17.07 -26.84 0.11
N ILE A 66 -18.05 -26.86 -0.79
CA ILE A 66 -17.82 -27.09 -2.22
C ILE A 66 -16.89 -26.02 -2.78
N LEU A 67 -17.14 -24.75 -2.46
CA LEU A 67 -16.29 -23.65 -2.90
C LEU A 67 -14.86 -23.76 -2.36
N MET A 68 -14.69 -24.12 -1.09
CA MET A 68 -13.38 -24.31 -0.47
C MET A 68 -12.60 -25.47 -1.13
N ASN A 69 -13.28 -26.56 -1.48
CA ASN A 69 -12.67 -27.69 -2.18
C ASN A 69 -12.26 -27.35 -3.62
N GLY A 70 -12.86 -26.33 -4.23
CA GLY A 70 -12.45 -25.81 -5.54
C GLY A 70 -11.23 -24.89 -5.50
N LEU A 71 -10.83 -24.40 -4.32
CA LEU A 71 -9.72 -23.45 -4.17
C LEU A 71 -8.37 -23.98 -4.71
N PRO A 72 -7.95 -25.24 -4.44
CA PRO A 72 -6.69 -25.76 -4.96
C PRO A 72 -6.62 -25.73 -6.48
N GLN A 73 -7.74 -25.99 -7.18
CA GLN A 73 -7.79 -25.99 -8.64
C GLN A 73 -7.65 -24.58 -9.23
N TRP A 74 -8.07 -23.56 -8.49
CA TRP A 74 -7.93 -22.16 -8.89
C TRP A 74 -6.51 -21.61 -8.67
N LEU A 75 -5.78 -22.14 -7.68
CA LEU A 75 -4.41 -21.74 -7.39
C LEU A 75 -3.47 -22.13 -8.54
N LYS A 76 -2.57 -21.21 -8.90
CA LYS A 76 -1.62 -21.42 -10.01
C LYS A 76 -0.32 -22.08 -9.57
N GLU A 77 0.17 -21.71 -8.40
CA GLU A 77 1.45 -22.14 -7.85
C GLU A 77 1.31 -23.49 -7.11
N ASP A 78 2.18 -24.46 -7.42
CA ASP A 78 2.18 -25.77 -6.77
C ASP A 78 2.38 -25.68 -5.26
N ARG A 79 3.25 -24.76 -4.81
CA ARG A 79 3.52 -24.57 -3.38
C ARG A 79 2.28 -24.14 -2.61
N ASP A 80 1.39 -23.38 -3.26
CA ASP A 80 0.18 -22.85 -2.62
C ASP A 80 -0.92 -23.93 -2.63
N ARG A 81 -1.01 -24.74 -3.69
CA ARG A 81 -1.91 -25.92 -3.75
C ARG A 81 -1.64 -26.90 -2.62
N LYS A 82 -0.37 -27.21 -2.37
CA LYS A 82 0.08 -28.13 -1.31
C LYS A 82 -0.39 -27.74 0.10
N LEU A 83 -0.73 -26.48 0.34
CA LEU A 83 -1.26 -26.03 1.63
C LEU A 83 -2.67 -26.56 1.93
N PHE A 84 -3.36 -27.10 0.92
CA PHE A 84 -4.74 -27.56 0.99
C PHE A 84 -4.91 -29.05 0.65
N GLU A 85 -3.80 -29.75 0.39
CA GLU A 85 -3.76 -31.20 0.21
C GLU A 85 -3.68 -31.84 1.61
N VAL A 86 -4.83 -32.16 2.21
CA VAL A 86 -4.94 -32.91 3.49
C VAL A 86 -5.70 -34.20 3.24
#